data_AF-A0A1F8DZN8-F1
#
_entry.id   AF-A0A1F8DZN8-F1
#
_cell.length_a   1.000
_cell.length_b   1.000
_cell.length_c   1.000
_cell.angle_alpha   90.00
_cell.angle_beta   90.00
_cell.angle_gamma   90.00
#
_symmetry.space_group_name_H-M   'P 1'
#
loop_
_entity.id
_entity.type
_entity.pdbx_description
1 polymer ?
#
loop_
_entity_poly.entity_id
_entity_poly.type
_entity_poly.pdbx_seq_one_letter_code
_entity_poly.pdbx_strand_id
1 'polypeptide(L)'
;MVLLLVCKLKEILNKNKHMEKSEGLSELKELNKKIEVVIALLLKMLPKDNQGISLKDQIKLLDSLHIRPSEIAEIIGRTQSYVSKELVYIRKDKKQKIN
;
A
#
# COMPACT_ATOMS: atom_id res chain seq x y z
N MET A 1 -14.00 15.88 -2.42
CA MET A 1 -12.80 16.12 -1.58
C MET A 1 -11.85 14.92 -1.52
N VAL A 2 -12.31 13.69 -1.22
CA VAL A 2 -11.44 12.49 -1.13
C VAL A 2 -10.71 12.17 -2.44
N LEU A 3 -11.37 12.28 -3.59
CA LEU A 3 -10.75 12.03 -4.90
C LEU A 3 -9.54 12.95 -5.19
N LEU A 4 -9.65 14.21 -4.75
CA LEU A 4 -8.60 15.22 -4.93
C LEU A 4 -7.37 14.88 -4.07
N LEU A 5 -7.59 14.34 -2.88
CA LEU A 5 -6.54 13.88 -1.98
C LEU A 5 -5.81 12.66 -2.55
N VAL A 6 -6.55 11.70 -3.11
CA VAL A 6 -5.99 10.49 -3.74
C VAL A 6 -5.14 10.85 -4.97
N CYS A 7 -5.57 11.84 -5.77
CA CYS A 7 -4.79 12.31 -6.91
C CYS A 7 -3.49 13.00 -6.49
N LYS A 8 -3.55 13.87 -5.46
CA LYS A 8 -2.35 14.53 -4.91
C LYS A 8 -1.36 13.54 -4.31
N LEU A 9 -1.86 12.51 -3.62
CA LEU A 9 -1.01 11.44 -3.08
C LEU A 9 -0.29 10.66 -4.19
N LYS A 10 -0.98 10.37 -5.30
CA LYS A 10 -0.35 9.73 -6.49
C LYS A 10 0.74 10.59 -7.11
N GLU A 11 0.54 11.90 -7.24
CA GLU A 11 1.56 12.81 -7.79
C GLU A 11 2.81 12.87 -6.91
N ILE A 12 2.65 12.95 -5.60
CA ILE A 12 3.76 13.00 -4.64
C ILE A 12 4.56 11.69 -4.71
N LEU A 13 3.88 10.54 -4.76
CA LEU A 13 4.51 9.23 -4.88
C LEU A 13 5.30 9.07 -6.20
N ASN A 14 4.81 9.62 -7.30
CA ASN A 14 5.47 9.51 -8.61
C ASN A 14 6.78 10.33 -8.68
N LYS A 15 6.86 11.46 -7.96
CA LYS A 15 8.05 12.30 -7.92
C LYS A 15 9.23 11.66 -7.19
N ASN A 16 8.97 10.77 -6.24
CA ASN A 16 10.01 10.10 -5.45
C ASN A 16 10.74 8.97 -6.23
N LYS A 17 10.25 8.58 -7.40
CA LYS A 17 10.80 7.48 -8.22
C LYS A 17 12.13 7.81 -8.91
N HIS A 18 12.54 9.09 -8.98
CA HIS A 18 13.73 9.51 -9.74
C HIS A 18 15.04 9.61 -8.93
N MET A 19 15.03 9.30 -7.62
CA MET A 19 16.14 9.60 -6.71
C MET A 19 16.96 8.37 -6.24
N GLU A 20 16.92 7.23 -6.94
CA GLU A 20 17.64 6.00 -6.52
C GLU A 20 19.15 5.95 -6.89
N LYS A 21 19.82 7.08 -7.13
CA LYS A 21 21.25 7.06 -7.49
C LYS A 21 22.07 8.18 -6.87
N SER A 22 22.11 8.26 -5.55
CA SER A 22 23.15 8.99 -4.79
C SER A 22 23.04 8.62 -3.30
N GLU A 23 24.10 8.84 -2.53
CA GLU A 23 24.39 8.45 -1.14
C GLU A 23 23.35 8.85 -0.04
N GLY A 24 22.15 9.35 -0.41
CA GLY A 24 21.04 9.72 0.48
C GLY A 24 20.06 8.58 0.84
N LEU A 25 20.51 7.32 0.76
CA LEU A 25 19.66 6.12 0.93
C LEU A 25 19.13 5.92 2.36
N SER A 26 19.83 6.41 3.39
CA SER A 26 19.40 6.27 4.79
C SER A 26 18.16 7.14 5.08
N GLU A 27 18.19 8.40 4.67
CA GLU A 27 17.13 9.38 4.89
C GLU A 27 15.86 9.01 4.11
N LEU A 28 16.03 8.52 2.87
CA LEU A 28 14.91 7.99 2.07
C LEU A 28 14.30 6.74 2.68
N LYS A 29 15.12 5.85 3.25
CA LYS A 29 14.63 4.63 3.93
C LYS A 29 13.86 4.98 5.21
N GLU A 30 14.32 5.97 5.96
CA GLU A 30 13.59 6.48 7.12
C GLU A 30 12.28 7.16 6.71
N LEU A 31 12.28 7.92 5.62
CA LEU A 31 11.08 8.55 5.08
C LEU A 31 10.05 7.50 4.65
N ASN A 32 10.47 6.46 3.95
CA ASN A 32 9.59 5.36 3.55
C ASN A 32 8.96 4.68 4.77
N LYS A 33 9.74 4.44 5.83
CA LYS A 33 9.24 3.86 7.07
C LYS A 33 8.21 4.76 7.77
N LYS A 34 8.42 6.09 7.78
CA LYS A 34 7.45 7.06 8.30
C LYS A 34 6.16 7.05 7.48
N ILE A 35 6.27 6.95 6.16
CA ILE A 35 5.13 6.87 5.25
C ILE A 35 4.33 5.57 5.47
N GLU A 36 5.00 4.43 5.63
CA GLU A 36 4.37 3.15 5.97
C GLU A 36 3.55 3.24 7.26
N VAL A 37 4.10 3.87 8.31
CA VAL A 37 3.40 4.11 9.57
C VAL A 37 2.17 4.99 9.37
N VAL A 38 2.29 6.08 8.60
CA VAL A 38 1.16 6.97 8.29
C VAL A 38 0.06 6.21 7.55
N ILE A 39 0.41 5.40 6.56
CA ILE A 39 -0.56 4.58 5.82
C ILE A 39 -1.26 3.59 6.75
N ALA A 40 -0.51 2.90 7.62
CA ALA A 40 -1.06 1.96 8.59
C ALA A 40 -2.05 2.64 9.56
N LEU A 41 -1.73 3.85 10.03
CA LEU A 41 -2.61 4.64 10.88
C LEU A 41 -3.88 5.05 10.13
N LEU A 42 -3.74 5.54 8.90
CA LEU A 42 -4.88 5.93 8.06
C LEU A 42 -5.80 4.75 7.78
N LEU A 43 -5.26 3.56 7.49
CA LEU A 43 -6.05 2.35 7.28
C LEU A 43 -6.80 1.93 8.55
N LYS A 44 -6.17 2.04 9.72
CA LYS A 44 -6.81 1.73 11.02
C LYS A 44 -7.92 2.71 11.41
N MET A 45 -7.85 3.95 10.92
CA MET A 45 -8.85 4.99 11.17
C MET A 45 -10.08 4.88 10.27
N LEU A 46 -10.06 4.02 9.24
CA LEU A 46 -11.22 3.84 8.37
C LEU A 46 -12.34 3.08 9.11
N PRO A 47 -13.60 3.54 9.02
CA PRO A 47 -14.73 2.89 9.68
C PRO A 47 -14.85 1.42 9.27
N LYS A 48 -15.03 0.51 10.23
CA LYS A 48 -15.12 -0.94 10.00
C LYS A 48 -16.47 -1.38 9.42
N ASP A 49 -17.43 -0.46 9.42
CA ASP A 49 -18.82 -0.60 9.04
C ASP A 49 -19.02 -0.18 7.58
N ASN A 50 -19.02 -1.16 6.67
CA ASN A 50 -19.53 -1.17 5.28
C ASN A 50 -19.28 0.01 4.31
N GLN A 51 -18.58 1.08 4.72
CA GLN A 51 -18.06 2.18 3.91
C GLN A 51 -16.52 2.23 3.96
N GLY A 52 -15.90 1.32 4.72
CA GLY A 52 -14.46 1.11 4.77
C GLY A 52 -13.94 0.34 3.56
N ILE A 53 -12.65 0.55 3.27
CA ILE A 53 -11.88 -0.24 2.30
C ILE A 53 -11.84 -1.73 2.73
N SER A 54 -12.24 -2.63 1.83
CA SER A 54 -12.21 -4.07 2.09
C SER A 54 -10.79 -4.56 2.41
N LEU A 55 -10.63 -5.64 3.18
CA LEU A 55 -9.30 -6.20 3.46
C LEU A 55 -8.51 -6.51 2.18
N LYS A 56 -9.20 -7.01 1.14
CA LYS A 56 -8.61 -7.25 -0.19
C LYS A 56 -8.09 -5.96 -0.82
N ASP A 57 -8.86 -4.88 -0.73
CA ASP A 57 -8.45 -3.57 -1.25
C ASP A 57 -7.34 -2.92 -0.41
N GLN A 58 -7.32 -3.14 0.91
CA GLN A 58 -6.21 -2.72 1.78
C GLN A 58 -4.91 -3.41 1.34
N ILE A 59 -4.95 -4.73 1.16
CA ILE A 59 -3.80 -5.51 0.69
C ILE A 59 -3.35 -5.03 -0.70
N LYS A 60 -4.29 -4.80 -1.62
CA LYS A 60 -4.01 -4.29 -2.96
C LYS A 60 -3.39 -2.89 -2.95
N LEU A 61 -3.89 -2.00 -2.09
CA LEU A 61 -3.35 -0.65 -1.93
C LEU A 61 -1.91 -0.70 -1.42
N LEU A 62 -1.65 -1.46 -0.35
CA LEU A 62 -0.32 -1.58 0.23
C LEU A 62 0.69 -2.25 -0.73
N ASP A 63 0.27 -3.28 -1.47
CA ASP A 63 1.10 -3.91 -2.53
C ASP A 63 1.41 -2.94 -3.66
N SER A 64 0.47 -2.07 -4.04
CA SER A 64 0.71 -1.01 -5.04
C SER A 64 1.73 0.03 -4.59
N LEU A 65 1.99 0.13 -3.29
CA LEU A 65 3.01 0.97 -2.68
C LEU A 65 4.33 0.21 -2.46
N HIS A 66 4.48 -1.01 -3.01
CA HIS A 66 5.66 -1.87 -2.91
C HIS A 66 6.04 -2.28 -1.48
N ILE A 67 5.08 -2.22 -0.56
CA ILE A 67 5.27 -2.72 0.81
C ILE A 67 5.35 -4.25 0.74
N ARG A 68 6.30 -4.85 1.45
CA ARG A 68 6.53 -6.30 1.35
C ARG A 68 5.37 -7.07 2.00
N PRO A 69 5.03 -8.28 1.52
CA PRO A 69 3.93 -9.06 2.09
C PRO A 69 4.01 -9.30 3.60
N SER A 70 5.23 -9.40 4.16
CA SER A 70 5.44 -9.51 5.62
C SER A 70 5.03 -8.23 6.36
N GLU A 71 5.41 -7.06 5.84
CA GLU A 71 5.09 -5.75 6.42
C GLU A 71 3.59 -5.44 6.28
N ILE A 72 2.99 -5.79 5.14
CA ILE A 72 1.54 -5.72 4.94
C ILE A 72 0.82 -6.53 6.03
N ALA A 73 1.30 -7.75 6.31
CA ALA A 73 0.71 -8.63 7.30
C ALA A 73 0.72 -8.03 8.70
N GLU A 74 1.84 -7.41 9.09
CA GLU A 74 1.99 -6.68 10.35
C GLU A 74 1.03 -5.48 10.43
N ILE A 75 0.92 -4.69 9.36
CA ILE A 75 0.05 -3.50 9.29
C ILE A 75 -1.43 -3.86 9.47
N ILE A 76 -1.90 -4.91 8.79
CA ILE A 76 -3.32 -5.30 8.77
C ILE A 76 -3.68 -6.33 9.87
N GLY A 77 -2.71 -6.82 10.63
CA GLY A 77 -2.92 -7.81 11.69
C GLY A 77 -3.31 -9.19 11.16
N ARG A 78 -2.65 -9.67 10.11
CA ARG A 78 -2.86 -11.00 9.49
C ARG A 78 -1.54 -11.75 9.34
N THR A 79 -1.62 -13.01 8.90
CA THR A 79 -0.42 -13.79 8.59
C THR A 79 0.11 -13.47 7.20
N GLN A 80 1.43 -13.56 7.02
CA GLN A 80 2.06 -13.39 5.71
C GLN A 80 1.51 -14.39 4.67
N SER A 81 1.16 -15.61 5.10
CA SER A 81 0.53 -16.62 4.24
C SER A 81 -0.84 -16.17 3.71
N TYR A 82 -1.66 -15.55 4.57
CA TYR A 82 -2.94 -14.98 4.16
C TYR A 82 -2.75 -13.88 3.11
N VAL A 83 -1.85 -12.93 3.36
CA VAL A 83 -1.53 -11.85 2.42
C VAL A 83 -1.02 -12.40 1.09
N SER A 84 -0.10 -13.36 1.13
CA SER A 84 0.48 -13.96 -0.08
C SER A 84 -0.58 -14.65 -0.94
N LYS A 85 -1.51 -15.40 -0.32
CA LYS A 85 -2.64 -16.02 -1.02
C LYS A 85 -3.53 -14.96 -1.67
N GLU A 86 -3.87 -13.91 -0.94
CA GLU A 86 -4.73 -12.84 -1.45
C GLU A 86 -4.10 -12.10 -2.64
N LEU A 87 -2.80 -11.84 -2.60
CA LEU A 87 -2.06 -11.23 -3.71
C LEU A 87 -2.08 -12.10 -4.97
N VAL A 88 -1.99 -13.44 -4.82
CA VAL A 88 -2.13 -14.36 -5.95
C VAL A 88 -3.52 -14.24 -6.58
N TYR A 89 -4.59 -14.20 -5.77
CA TYR A 89 -5.95 -14.01 -6.27
C TYR A 89 -6.13 -12.65 -6.95
N ILE A 90 -5.66 -11.57 -6.35
CA ILE A 90 -5.71 -10.21 -6.91
C ILE A 90 -5.00 -10.16 -8.29
N ARG A 91 -3.84 -10.80 -8.43
CA ARG A 91 -3.09 -10.85 -9.70
C ARG A 91 -3.81 -11.68 -10.77
N LYS A 92 -4.47 -12.77 -10.39
CA LYS A 92 -5.28 -13.58 -11.31
C LYS A 92 -6.52 -12.83 -11.80
N ASP A 93 -7.24 -12.15 -10.92
CA ASP A 93 -8.40 -11.32 -11.27
C ASP A 93 -8.02 -10.20 -12.26
N LYS A 94 -6.81 -9.63 -12.12
CA LYS A 94 -6.29 -8.62 -13.03
C LYS A 94 -6.01 -9.19 -14.43
N LYS A 95 -5.56 -10.45 -14.53
CA LYS A 95 -5.26 -11.12 -15.80
C LYS A 95 -6.53 -11.50 -16.58
N GLN A 96 -7.60 -11.88 -15.88
CA GLN A 96 -8.88 -12.23 -16.51
C GLN A 96 -9.65 -11.03 -17.07
N LYS A 97 -9.46 -9.82 -16.52
CA LYS A 97 -10.12 -8.60 -17.04
C LYS A 97 -9.45 -7.97 -18.27
N ILE A 98 -8.29 -8.48 -18.69
CA ILE A 98 -7.51 -7.95 -19.83
C ILE A 98 -7.67 -8.84 -21.09
N ASN A 99 -8.31 -10.00 -20.94
CA ASN A 99 -8.77 -10.85 -22.05
C ASN A 99 -10.27 -10.64 -22.27
#